data_AF-A0A803NGA7-F1
#
_entry.id   AF-A0A803NGA7-F1
#
_cell.length_a   1.000
_cell.length_b   1.000
_cell.length_c   1.000
_cell.angle_alpha   90.00
_cell.angle_beta   90.00
_cell.angle_gamma   90.00
#
_symmetry.space_group_name_H-M   'P 1'
#
loop_
_entity.id
_entity.type
_entity.pdbx_description
1 polymer ?
#
loop_
_entity_poly.entity_id
_entity_poly.type
_entity_poly.pdbx_seq_one_letter_code
_entity_poly.pdbx_strand_id
1 'polypeptide(L)'
;MDNTHSVATLIDSTTSKIQQLQKAFAELESHRAVTLNLKWKELEEHFHGLEKSLKRRFHELEDQEKEFENRTIKARDLLVKKEADIVAKEQASLDKLQEKRDAAVFAIASARDKHRKVSSDDPAVVTTEGQNAQPSTEETPQENTISDGDLEEMKSPENEHEGVKSYPQLVTLCKEMDSEGLHKFISDNRKNLAAIREEIPFALRAAINPASLVLESLEDFYRAESTNTDGKKDSNLLGLRRTCIMLMECLSTLLTSLDLASASEVITEEVKEQAKEIAEEWKPKLDALDLDDSNGNSLEAHAFLQLLATFGIASDFDEEELSRLVPMVSRRRQTADLCRSLGLSEKMPGLLYELEHVI
;
A
#
# COMPACT_ATOMS: atom_id res chain seq x y z
N MET A 1 -13.61 13.61 20.57
CA MET A 1 -14.98 14.02 20.99
C MET A 1 -15.35 15.45 20.59
N ASP A 2 -14.38 16.32 20.24
CA ASP A 2 -14.70 17.72 19.89
C ASP A 2 -15.25 17.93 18.47
N ASN A 3 -15.00 16.99 17.53
CA ASN A 3 -15.44 17.11 16.13
C ASN A 3 -16.96 16.89 15.93
N THR A 4 -17.59 16.03 16.74
CA THR A 4 -19.03 15.73 16.64
C THR A 4 -19.88 16.94 17.00
N HIS A 5 -19.44 17.75 17.97
CA HIS A 5 -20.07 19.03 18.30
C HIS A 5 -19.89 20.08 17.18
N SER A 6 -18.73 20.11 16.52
CA SER A 6 -18.48 21.01 15.39
C SER A 6 -19.48 20.78 14.25
N VAL A 7 -19.72 19.53 13.86
CA VAL A 7 -20.66 19.20 12.76
C VAL A 7 -22.12 19.45 13.13
N ALA A 8 -22.53 19.16 14.37
CA ALA A 8 -23.87 19.46 14.84
C ALA A 8 -24.17 20.98 14.79
N THR A 9 -23.21 21.80 15.21
CA THR A 9 -23.35 23.27 15.13
C THR A 9 -23.41 23.79 13.68
N LEU A 10 -22.77 23.12 12.74
CA LEU A 10 -22.86 23.44 11.30
C LEU A 10 -24.23 23.10 10.72
N ILE A 11 -24.86 22.00 11.17
CA ILE A 11 -26.23 21.63 10.77
C ILE A 11 -27.24 22.65 11.32
N ASP A 12 -27.07 23.09 12.56
CA ASP A 12 -27.92 24.12 13.16
C ASP A 12 -27.72 25.49 12.48
N SER A 13 -26.48 25.82 12.10
CA SER A 13 -26.15 27.00 11.29
C SER A 13 -26.84 26.99 9.93
N THR A 14 -26.91 25.83 9.28
CA THR A 14 -27.60 25.65 7.98
C THR A 14 -29.09 25.92 8.12
N THR A 15 -29.70 25.39 9.18
CA THR A 15 -31.13 25.61 9.51
C THR A 15 -31.41 27.11 9.72
N SER A 16 -30.54 27.81 10.45
CA SER A 16 -30.63 29.26 10.65
C SER A 16 -30.51 30.05 9.34
N LYS A 17 -29.61 29.65 8.43
CA LYS A 17 -29.46 30.30 7.11
C LYS A 17 -30.69 30.11 6.21
N ILE A 18 -31.33 28.95 6.25
CA ILE A 18 -32.59 28.70 5.52
C ILE A 18 -33.69 29.67 6.00
N GLN A 19 -33.81 29.85 7.33
CA GLN A 19 -34.76 30.79 7.93
C GLN A 19 -34.46 32.26 7.56
N GLN A 20 -33.19 32.64 7.49
CA GLN A 20 -32.78 33.98 7.06
C GLN A 20 -33.13 34.23 5.58
N LEU A 21 -32.91 33.24 4.71
CA LEU A 21 -33.29 33.31 3.31
C LEU A 21 -34.82 33.45 3.17
N GLN A 22 -35.59 32.69 3.95
CA GLN A 22 -37.05 32.77 3.97
C GLN A 22 -37.56 34.17 4.32
N LYS A 23 -36.94 34.80 5.33
CA LYS A 23 -37.25 36.17 5.74
C LYS A 23 -36.94 37.19 4.65
N ALA A 24 -35.78 37.07 3.99
CA ALA A 24 -35.37 37.97 2.92
C ALA A 24 -36.28 37.85 1.68
N PHE A 25 -36.75 36.63 1.35
CA PHE A 25 -37.68 36.40 0.25
C PHE A 25 -39.07 37.00 0.54
N ALA A 26 -39.58 36.84 1.76
CA ALA A 26 -40.86 37.43 2.16
C ALA A 26 -40.82 38.98 2.11
N GLU A 27 -39.71 39.59 2.51
CA GLU A 27 -39.49 41.03 2.45
C GLU A 27 -39.43 41.52 0.98
N LEU A 28 -38.75 40.77 0.10
CA LEU A 28 -38.65 41.07 -1.33
C LEU A 28 -40.00 40.92 -2.06
N GLU A 29 -40.81 39.92 -1.71
CA GLU A 29 -42.17 39.74 -2.24
C GLU A 29 -43.11 40.88 -1.81
N SER A 30 -42.96 41.39 -0.58
CA SER A 30 -43.78 42.52 -0.10
C SER A 30 -43.58 43.80 -0.92
N HIS A 31 -42.42 43.94 -1.58
CA HIS A 31 -42.06 45.11 -2.39
C HIS A 31 -42.35 44.94 -3.90
N ARG A 32 -42.77 43.74 -4.38
CA ARG A 32 -43.02 43.47 -5.81
C ARG A 32 -44.32 42.71 -6.02
N ALA A 33 -45.17 43.21 -6.92
CA ALA A 33 -46.42 42.57 -7.36
C ALA A 33 -46.20 41.36 -8.31
N VAL A 34 -45.22 40.50 -8.04
CA VAL A 34 -44.94 39.28 -8.82
C VAL A 34 -44.84 38.08 -7.87
N THR A 35 -45.53 37.00 -8.19
CA THR A 35 -45.58 35.75 -7.42
C THR A 35 -44.26 34.97 -7.54
N LEU A 36 -43.39 35.09 -6.53
CA LEU A 36 -42.17 34.26 -6.38
C LEU A 36 -42.41 32.99 -5.55
N ASN A 37 -43.55 32.92 -4.85
CA ASN A 37 -43.96 31.85 -3.94
C ASN A 37 -43.80 30.41 -4.48
N LEU A 38 -44.07 30.17 -5.78
CA LEU A 38 -43.91 28.84 -6.38
C LEU A 38 -42.44 28.41 -6.46
N LYS A 39 -41.54 29.33 -6.85
CA LYS A 39 -40.09 29.06 -6.91
C LYS A 39 -39.48 28.94 -5.51
N TRP A 40 -40.03 29.65 -4.53
CA TRP A 40 -39.60 29.54 -3.14
C TRP A 40 -39.93 28.16 -2.55
N LYS A 41 -41.13 27.63 -2.78
CA LYS A 41 -41.50 26.29 -2.31
C LYS A 41 -40.61 25.19 -2.87
N GLU A 42 -40.29 25.23 -4.16
CA GLU A 42 -39.37 24.27 -4.80
C GLU A 42 -37.96 24.34 -4.17
N LEU A 43 -37.47 25.55 -3.92
CA LEU A 43 -36.16 25.78 -3.30
C LEU A 43 -36.15 25.32 -1.83
N GLU A 44 -37.21 25.62 -1.09
CA GLU A 44 -37.41 25.22 0.30
C GLU A 44 -37.49 23.69 0.43
N GLU A 45 -38.24 23.02 -0.43
CA GLU A 45 -38.31 21.54 -0.47
C GLU A 45 -36.94 20.93 -0.80
N HIS A 46 -36.18 21.51 -1.73
CA HIS A 46 -34.84 21.06 -2.07
C HIS A 46 -33.88 21.16 -0.88
N PHE A 47 -33.85 22.31 -0.19
CA PHE A 47 -32.98 22.49 0.99
C PHE A 47 -33.39 21.61 2.17
N HIS A 48 -34.69 21.45 2.44
CA HIS A 48 -35.16 20.50 3.46
C HIS A 48 -34.81 19.05 3.10
N GLY A 49 -34.89 18.69 1.82
CA GLY A 49 -34.46 17.39 1.32
C GLY A 49 -32.97 17.14 1.56
N LEU A 50 -32.14 18.14 1.25
CA LEU A 50 -30.70 18.08 1.49
C LEU A 50 -30.38 17.98 2.99
N GLU A 51 -31.01 18.79 3.83
CA GLU A 51 -30.84 18.77 5.29
C GLU A 51 -31.21 17.40 5.87
N LYS A 52 -32.35 16.84 5.46
CA LYS A 52 -32.80 15.51 5.89
C LYS A 52 -31.83 14.42 5.46
N SER A 53 -31.32 14.50 4.22
CA SER A 53 -30.34 13.56 3.71
C SER A 53 -29.02 13.62 4.48
N LEU A 54 -28.55 14.84 4.76
CA LEU A 54 -27.31 15.09 5.51
C LEU A 54 -27.44 14.59 6.96
N LYS A 55 -28.55 14.91 7.63
CA LYS A 55 -28.85 14.41 8.98
C LYS A 55 -28.84 12.88 9.02
N ARG A 56 -29.54 12.23 8.09
CA ARG A 56 -29.55 10.75 8.02
C ARG A 56 -28.14 10.18 7.84
N ARG A 57 -27.35 10.72 6.92
CA ARG A 57 -25.99 10.23 6.65
C ARG A 57 -25.05 10.47 7.83
N PHE A 58 -25.24 11.55 8.58
CA PHE A 58 -24.51 11.79 9.83
C PHE A 58 -24.79 10.72 10.89
N HIS A 59 -26.06 10.39 11.13
CA HIS A 59 -26.41 9.34 12.10
C HIS A 59 -25.89 7.96 11.65
N GLU A 60 -25.97 7.65 10.35
CA GLU A 60 -25.41 6.41 9.79
C GLU A 60 -23.90 6.30 10.01
N LEU A 61 -23.16 7.41 9.81
CA LEU A 61 -21.72 7.44 10.07
C LEU A 61 -21.41 7.31 11.57
N GLU A 62 -22.20 7.94 12.44
CA GLU A 62 -22.02 7.83 13.90
C GLU A 62 -22.24 6.38 14.37
N ASP A 63 -23.21 5.68 13.80
CA ASP A 63 -23.46 4.26 14.09
C ASP A 63 -22.33 3.37 13.55
N GLN A 64 -21.82 3.65 12.34
CA GLN A 64 -20.67 2.95 11.78
C GLN A 64 -19.40 3.15 12.62
N GLU A 65 -19.13 4.37 13.08
CA GLU A 65 -17.99 4.70 13.95
C GLU A 65 -18.06 3.88 15.25
N LYS A 66 -19.23 3.84 15.91
CA LYS A 66 -19.44 3.01 17.11
C LYS A 66 -19.22 1.52 16.82
N GLU A 67 -19.62 1.03 15.66
CA GLU A 67 -19.39 -0.36 15.27
C GLU A 67 -17.90 -0.66 15.08
N PHE A 68 -17.15 0.22 14.39
CA PHE A 68 -15.71 0.08 14.22
C PHE A 68 -14.96 0.13 15.54
N GLU A 69 -15.32 1.04 16.44
CA GLU A 69 -14.71 1.13 17.78
C GLU A 69 -14.91 -0.19 18.55
N ASN A 70 -16.13 -0.73 18.52
CA ASN A 70 -16.44 -2.00 19.17
C ASN A 70 -15.68 -3.19 18.55
N ARG A 71 -15.58 -3.25 17.22
CA ARG A 71 -14.77 -4.28 16.53
C ARG A 71 -13.31 -4.18 16.92
N THR A 72 -12.78 -2.96 17.03
CA THR A 72 -11.39 -2.71 17.41
C THR A 72 -11.12 -3.14 18.86
N ILE A 73 -12.01 -2.79 19.80
CA ILE A 73 -11.91 -3.24 21.20
C ILE A 73 -11.91 -4.77 21.29
N LYS A 74 -12.82 -5.44 20.57
CA LYS A 74 -12.89 -6.90 20.53
C LYS A 74 -11.62 -7.54 19.96
N ALA A 75 -11.07 -6.97 18.89
CA ALA A 75 -9.83 -7.45 18.27
C ALA A 75 -8.64 -7.31 19.24
N ARG A 76 -8.53 -6.17 19.93
CA ARG A 76 -7.48 -5.95 20.95
C ARG A 76 -7.61 -6.93 22.12
N ASP A 77 -8.81 -7.17 22.64
CA ASP A 77 -9.04 -8.13 23.72
C ASP A 77 -8.65 -9.56 23.31
N LEU A 78 -8.96 -9.96 22.07
CA LEU A 78 -8.53 -11.24 21.52
C LEU A 78 -7.00 -11.34 21.42
N LEU A 79 -6.31 -10.28 20.97
CA LEU A 79 -4.85 -10.26 20.90
C LEU A 79 -4.21 -10.37 22.28
N VAL A 80 -4.70 -9.61 23.27
CA VAL A 80 -4.20 -9.68 24.66
C VAL A 80 -4.37 -11.09 25.24
N LYS A 81 -5.50 -11.75 24.98
CA LYS A 81 -5.71 -13.15 25.39
C LYS A 81 -4.73 -14.10 24.72
N LYS A 82 -4.49 -13.94 23.41
CA LYS A 82 -3.54 -14.77 22.67
C LYS A 82 -2.10 -14.56 23.14
N GLU A 83 -1.73 -13.33 23.42
CA GLU A 83 -0.42 -12.98 23.97
C GLU A 83 -0.21 -13.63 25.34
N ALA A 84 -1.19 -13.52 26.25
CA ALA A 84 -1.13 -14.18 27.56
C ALA A 84 -1.00 -15.71 27.45
N ASP A 85 -1.73 -16.34 26.53
CA ASP A 85 -1.64 -17.78 26.27
C ASP A 85 -0.25 -18.19 25.73
N ILE A 86 0.34 -17.37 24.85
CA ILE A 86 1.68 -17.60 24.30
C ILE A 86 2.72 -17.47 25.41
N VAL A 87 2.68 -16.38 26.18
CA VAL A 87 3.60 -16.14 27.31
C VAL A 87 3.52 -17.28 28.34
N ALA A 88 2.32 -17.76 28.65
CA ALA A 88 2.15 -18.90 29.56
C ALA A 88 2.78 -20.20 29.02
N LYS A 89 2.63 -20.46 27.72
CA LYS A 89 3.25 -21.64 27.07
C LYS A 89 4.77 -21.52 26.98
N GLU A 90 5.28 -20.33 26.69
CA GLU A 90 6.71 -20.05 26.66
C GLU A 90 7.33 -20.25 28.04
N GLN A 91 6.70 -19.70 29.09
CA GLN A 91 7.16 -19.87 30.46
C GLN A 91 7.16 -21.35 30.89
N ALA A 92 6.07 -22.08 30.62
CA ALA A 92 6.00 -23.51 30.94
C ALA A 92 7.08 -24.33 30.22
N SER A 93 7.42 -23.96 28.97
CA SER A 93 8.47 -24.61 28.20
C SER A 93 9.86 -24.29 28.74
N LEU A 94 10.08 -23.04 29.17
CA LEU A 94 11.31 -22.58 29.80
C LEU A 94 11.55 -23.31 31.12
N ASP A 95 10.54 -23.42 31.97
CA ASP A 95 10.64 -24.09 33.27
C ASP A 95 11.01 -25.57 33.08
N LYS A 96 10.38 -26.25 32.11
CA LYS A 96 10.71 -27.64 31.76
C LYS A 96 12.14 -27.80 31.24
N LEU A 97 12.65 -26.80 30.52
CA LEU A 97 14.04 -26.81 30.03
C LEU A 97 15.02 -26.60 31.20
N GLN A 98 14.70 -25.71 32.13
CA GLN A 98 15.50 -25.47 33.33
C GLN A 98 15.56 -26.71 34.22
N GLU A 99 14.44 -27.40 34.43
CA GLU A 99 14.40 -28.65 35.20
C GLU A 99 15.32 -29.72 34.58
N LYS A 100 15.26 -29.89 33.25
CA LYS A 100 16.16 -30.82 32.54
C LYS A 100 17.62 -30.43 32.66
N ARG A 101 17.94 -29.13 32.55
CA ARG A 101 19.29 -28.62 32.74
C ARG A 101 19.80 -28.93 34.14
N ASP A 102 19.00 -28.66 35.16
CA ASP A 102 19.38 -28.84 36.57
C ASP A 102 19.56 -30.33 36.90
N ALA A 103 18.71 -31.20 36.36
CA ALA A 103 18.87 -32.65 36.46
C ALA A 103 20.17 -33.15 35.79
N ALA A 104 20.52 -32.62 34.61
CA ALA A 104 21.77 -32.97 33.92
C ALA A 104 23.01 -32.48 34.69
N VAL A 105 22.98 -31.25 35.22
CA VAL A 105 24.05 -30.70 36.06
C VAL A 105 24.25 -31.54 37.32
N PHE A 106 23.16 -31.93 37.98
CA PHE A 106 23.22 -32.82 39.13
C PHE A 106 23.81 -34.21 38.78
N ALA A 107 23.42 -34.78 37.64
CA ALA A 107 23.98 -36.05 37.16
C ALA A 107 25.50 -35.94 36.92
N ILE A 108 25.96 -34.86 36.30
CA ILE A 108 27.40 -34.60 36.08
C ILE A 108 28.14 -34.43 37.42
N ALA A 109 27.60 -33.65 38.35
CA ALA A 109 28.20 -33.43 39.66
C ALA A 109 28.33 -34.74 40.45
N SER A 110 27.26 -35.54 40.50
CA SER A 110 27.27 -36.83 41.18
C SER A 110 28.22 -37.84 40.53
N ALA A 111 28.38 -37.83 39.20
CA ALA A 111 29.36 -38.64 38.49
C ALA A 111 30.80 -38.22 38.82
N ARG A 112 31.06 -36.92 38.94
CA ARG A 112 32.37 -36.36 39.30
C ARG A 112 32.75 -36.67 40.75
N ASP A 113 31.82 -36.59 41.70
CA ASP A 113 32.07 -36.94 43.10
C ASP A 113 32.36 -38.44 43.27
N LYS A 114 31.72 -39.30 42.48
CA LYS A 114 32.04 -40.73 42.42
C LYS A 114 33.47 -40.96 41.90
N HIS A 115 33.88 -40.27 40.83
CA HIS A 115 35.27 -40.34 40.34
C HIS A 115 36.28 -39.80 41.36
N ARG A 116 35.94 -38.75 42.11
CA ARG A 116 36.81 -38.18 43.15
C ARG A 116 37.01 -39.11 44.35
N LYS A 117 35.97 -39.85 44.75
CA LYS A 117 36.05 -40.85 45.83
C LYS A 117 36.79 -42.13 45.43
N VAL A 118 36.86 -42.45 44.14
CA VAL A 118 37.65 -43.59 43.62
C VAL A 118 39.14 -43.23 43.48
N SER A 119 39.49 -41.94 43.44
CA SER A 119 40.85 -41.43 43.24
C SER A 119 41.64 -41.13 44.53
N SER A 120 41.14 -41.53 45.71
CA SER A 120 41.73 -41.18 47.01
C SER A 120 42.02 -42.43 47.86
N ASP A 121 43.06 -43.17 47.47
CA ASP A 121 43.98 -43.86 48.37
C ASP A 121 45.38 -43.78 47.74
N ASP A 122 46.38 -43.42 48.54
CA ASP A 122 47.70 -42.86 48.14
C ASP A 122 48.85 -43.89 48.42
N PRO A 123 50.15 -43.56 48.30
CA PRO A 123 51.11 -43.93 47.24
C PRO A 123 52.16 -45.01 47.60
N ALA A 124 52.79 -45.68 46.60
CA ALA A 124 54.19 -46.20 46.59
C ALA A 124 54.51 -46.92 45.26
N VAL A 125 55.29 -46.34 44.34
CA VAL A 125 56.74 -46.54 44.07
C VAL A 125 57.12 -47.96 43.59
N VAL A 126 57.58 -48.08 42.33
CA VAL A 126 58.91 -48.60 41.89
C VAL A 126 58.98 -48.77 40.35
N THR A 127 59.77 -47.87 39.74
CA THR A 127 60.74 -47.94 38.61
C THR A 127 60.50 -48.63 37.25
N THR A 128 60.85 -47.86 36.20
CA THR A 128 61.60 -48.18 34.94
C THR A 128 60.93 -49.13 33.94
N GLU A 129 60.91 -48.93 32.60
CA GLU A 129 61.76 -48.20 31.65
C GLU A 129 61.07 -48.22 30.25
N GLY A 130 61.48 -47.35 29.31
CA GLY A 130 61.24 -47.50 27.85
C GLY A 130 60.17 -46.56 27.26
N GLN A 131 60.52 -45.36 26.81
CA GLN A 131 60.94 -45.00 25.44
C GLN A 131 59.82 -44.79 24.41
N ASN A 132 59.80 -43.55 23.92
CA ASN A 132 59.66 -43.12 22.53
C ASN A 132 58.30 -43.15 21.80
N ALA A 133 57.96 -41.94 21.32
CA ALA A 133 57.56 -41.60 19.96
C ALA A 133 56.08 -41.71 19.54
N GLN A 134 55.54 -40.55 19.13
CA GLN A 134 54.59 -40.40 18.00
C GLN A 134 55.04 -41.23 16.78
N PRO A 135 54.16 -41.65 15.82
CA PRO A 135 53.28 -40.77 15.02
C PRO A 135 51.94 -41.40 14.55
N SER A 136 50.99 -40.62 13.97
CA SER A 136 50.44 -40.71 12.57
C SER A 136 50.51 -42.11 11.93
N THR A 137 49.46 -42.68 11.34
CA THR A 137 48.83 -42.37 10.03
C THR A 137 47.49 -43.13 9.91
N GLU A 138 46.43 -42.53 9.36
CA GLU A 138 45.87 -42.79 8.02
C GLU A 138 45.63 -44.27 7.66
N GLU A 139 44.36 -44.61 7.38
CA GLU A 139 43.96 -45.38 6.17
C GLU A 139 42.43 -45.39 5.97
N THR A 140 42.00 -44.81 4.86
CA THR A 140 40.84 -45.20 4.02
C THR A 140 41.49 -45.47 2.63
N PRO A 141 40.99 -46.31 1.68
CA PRO A 141 39.58 -46.41 1.26
C PRO A 141 39.14 -47.75 0.60
N GLN A 142 37.88 -47.86 0.16
CA GLN A 142 37.56 -48.42 -1.18
C GLN A 142 36.11 -48.14 -1.62
N GLU A 143 36.00 -47.57 -2.83
CA GLU A 143 34.81 -47.33 -3.65
C GLU A 143 34.25 -48.63 -4.26
N ASN A 144 32.97 -48.60 -4.66
CA ASN A 144 32.52 -49.16 -5.95
C ASN A 144 31.20 -48.50 -6.43
N THR A 145 31.35 -47.65 -7.45
CA THR A 145 30.61 -47.60 -8.74
C THR A 145 29.06 -47.63 -8.82
N ILE A 146 28.52 -46.44 -9.11
CA ILE A 146 27.53 -46.01 -10.14
C ILE A 146 26.70 -47.09 -10.88
N SER A 147 25.36 -46.94 -10.87
CA SER A 147 24.52 -46.98 -12.10
C SER A 147 23.17 -46.28 -11.91
N ASP A 148 22.86 -45.49 -12.93
CA ASP A 148 21.70 -44.64 -13.22
C ASP A 148 20.39 -45.42 -13.47
N GLY A 149 19.22 -44.76 -13.35
CA GLY A 149 17.95 -45.30 -13.87
C GLY A 149 16.63 -44.93 -13.16
N ASP A 150 16.08 -43.79 -13.56
CA ASP A 150 14.66 -43.53 -13.89
C ASP A 150 13.62 -43.12 -12.81
N LEU A 151 12.78 -42.18 -13.27
CA LEU A 151 11.73 -41.42 -12.62
C LEU A 151 10.53 -42.28 -12.20
N GLU A 152 9.87 -41.90 -11.09
CA GLU A 152 8.41 -41.87 -11.02
C GLU A 152 7.93 -40.79 -10.04
N GLU A 153 6.97 -40.01 -10.51
CA GLU A 153 6.24 -38.98 -9.77
C GLU A 153 5.42 -39.59 -8.62
N MET A 154 5.45 -38.96 -7.45
CA MET A 154 4.42 -39.17 -6.42
C MET A 154 4.06 -37.84 -5.77
N LYS A 155 2.94 -37.27 -6.22
CA LYS A 155 2.21 -36.16 -5.56
C LYS A 155 1.87 -36.50 -4.11
N SER A 156 2.02 -35.52 -3.21
CA SER A 156 1.17 -35.23 -2.03
C SER A 156 1.79 -34.07 -1.21
N PRO A 157 1.03 -33.43 -0.30
CA PRO A 157 -0.14 -32.60 -0.51
C PRO A 157 0.14 -31.13 -0.13
N GLU A 158 -0.76 -30.24 -0.55
CA GLU A 158 -0.75 -28.81 -0.30
C GLU A 158 -0.59 -28.48 1.20
N ASN A 159 0.46 -27.72 1.52
CA ASN A 159 0.53 -26.95 2.76
C ASN A 159 1.05 -25.56 2.41
N GLU A 160 0.26 -24.55 2.74
CA GLU A 160 0.48 -23.14 2.49
C GLU A 160 1.77 -22.68 3.18
N HIS A 161 2.86 -22.70 2.42
CA HIS A 161 4.04 -21.90 2.73
C HIS A 161 3.94 -20.67 1.81
N GLU A 162 3.80 -19.47 2.39
CA GLU A 162 3.97 -18.20 1.69
C GLU A 162 5.41 -18.12 1.16
N GLY A 163 5.65 -18.78 0.04
CA GLY A 163 6.79 -18.56 -0.81
C GLY A 163 6.53 -17.29 -1.61
N VAL A 164 7.55 -16.42 -1.66
CA VAL A 164 7.60 -15.26 -2.54
C VAL A 164 7.19 -15.72 -3.95
N LYS A 165 5.99 -15.32 -4.38
CA LYS A 165 5.50 -15.63 -5.73
C LYS A 165 6.34 -14.82 -6.71
N SER A 166 7.36 -15.44 -7.29
CA SER A 166 8.10 -14.86 -8.40
C SER A 166 7.22 -14.80 -9.63
N TYR A 167 7.19 -13.65 -10.32
CA TYR A 167 6.47 -13.45 -11.58
C TYR A 167 7.46 -13.31 -12.75
N PRO A 168 8.06 -14.42 -13.24
CA PRO A 168 9.02 -14.36 -14.34
C PRO A 168 8.43 -13.74 -15.62
N GLN A 169 7.12 -13.85 -15.81
CA GLN A 169 6.39 -13.25 -16.93
C GLN A 169 6.46 -11.71 -16.92
N LEU A 170 6.47 -11.05 -15.75
CA LEU A 170 6.63 -9.59 -15.68
C LEU A 170 7.97 -9.15 -16.26
N VAL A 171 9.04 -9.89 -15.94
CA VAL A 171 10.38 -9.61 -16.44
C VAL A 171 10.43 -9.75 -17.97
N THR A 172 9.79 -10.79 -18.51
CA THR A 172 9.68 -10.98 -19.97
C THR A 172 8.94 -9.82 -20.63
N LEU A 173 7.77 -9.44 -20.12
CA LEU A 173 6.97 -8.34 -20.67
C LEU A 173 7.73 -7.01 -20.64
N CYS A 174 8.42 -6.69 -19.54
CA CYS A 174 9.26 -5.50 -19.45
C CYS A 174 10.42 -5.54 -20.45
N LYS A 175 11.10 -6.68 -20.58
CA LYS A 175 12.21 -6.86 -21.52
C LYS A 175 11.78 -6.70 -22.99
N GLU A 176 10.57 -7.17 -23.31
CA GLU A 176 9.99 -7.07 -24.65
C GLU A 176 9.35 -5.70 -24.94
N MET A 177 9.34 -4.79 -23.95
CA MET A 177 8.64 -3.50 -24.02
C MET A 177 7.14 -3.65 -24.33
N ASP A 178 6.51 -4.72 -23.82
CA ASP A 178 5.11 -5.04 -24.09
C ASP A 178 4.17 -4.38 -23.06
N SER A 179 3.79 -3.13 -23.32
CA SER A 179 2.90 -2.35 -22.45
C SER A 179 1.48 -2.91 -22.40
N GLU A 180 0.94 -3.41 -23.51
CA GLU A 180 -0.39 -4.01 -23.60
C GLU A 180 -0.45 -5.35 -22.83
N GLY A 181 0.55 -6.19 -23.04
CA GLY A 181 0.72 -7.45 -22.30
C GLY A 181 0.89 -7.21 -20.80
N LEU A 182 1.59 -6.15 -20.39
CA LEU A 182 1.72 -5.75 -18.99
C LEU A 182 0.36 -5.38 -18.37
N HIS A 183 -0.44 -4.57 -19.07
CA HIS A 183 -1.81 -4.23 -18.66
C HIS A 183 -2.69 -5.48 -18.51
N LYS A 184 -2.66 -6.36 -19.50
CA LYS A 184 -3.41 -7.61 -19.50
C LYS A 184 -3.00 -8.52 -18.35
N PHE A 185 -1.70 -8.72 -18.15
CA PHE A 185 -1.17 -9.53 -17.06
C PHE A 185 -1.64 -9.02 -15.69
N ILE A 186 -1.56 -7.70 -15.46
CA ILE A 186 -2.01 -7.08 -14.20
C ILE A 186 -3.54 -7.25 -14.03
N SER A 187 -4.32 -7.05 -15.08
CA SER A 187 -5.77 -7.23 -15.06
C SER A 187 -6.20 -8.67 -14.80
N ASP A 188 -5.47 -9.66 -15.34
CA ASP A 188 -5.77 -11.09 -15.14
C ASP A 188 -5.41 -11.55 -13.72
N ASN A 189 -4.47 -10.86 -13.05
CA ASN A 189 -3.97 -11.22 -11.74
C ASN A 189 -4.46 -10.31 -10.59
N ARG A 190 -5.66 -9.73 -10.70
CA ARG A 190 -6.25 -8.78 -9.71
C ARG A 190 -6.18 -9.23 -8.24
N LYS A 191 -6.22 -10.55 -7.97
CA LYS A 191 -6.15 -11.09 -6.59
C LYS A 191 -4.76 -11.00 -5.96
N ASN A 192 -3.71 -10.86 -6.78
CA ASN A 192 -2.32 -10.84 -6.34
C ASN A 192 -1.66 -9.45 -6.55
N LEU A 193 -2.46 -8.37 -6.68
CA LEU A 193 -1.95 -7.04 -7.02
C LEU A 193 -0.90 -6.50 -6.05
N ALA A 194 -1.01 -6.79 -4.75
CA ALA A 194 -0.02 -6.34 -3.77
C ALA A 194 1.37 -6.93 -4.06
N ALA A 195 1.45 -8.25 -4.25
CA ALA A 195 2.69 -8.94 -4.60
C ALA A 195 3.20 -8.51 -5.99
N ILE A 196 2.32 -8.35 -6.97
CA ILE A 196 2.71 -7.88 -8.31
C ILE A 196 3.29 -6.47 -8.24
N ARG A 197 2.68 -5.57 -7.48
CA ARG A 197 3.15 -4.19 -7.30
C ARG A 197 4.56 -4.13 -6.70
N GLU A 198 4.88 -5.03 -5.77
CA GLU A 198 6.21 -5.12 -5.16
C GLU A 198 7.27 -5.63 -6.15
N GLU A 199 6.88 -6.48 -7.11
CA GLU A 199 7.76 -7.10 -8.09
C GLU A 199 8.01 -6.23 -9.34
N ILE A 200 7.06 -5.37 -9.72
CA ILE A 200 7.17 -4.52 -10.93
C ILE A 200 8.44 -3.65 -10.93
N PRO A 201 8.84 -2.94 -9.86
CA PRO A 201 10.08 -2.15 -9.86
C PRO A 201 11.33 -2.98 -10.18
N PHE A 202 11.36 -4.27 -9.78
CA PHE A 202 12.45 -5.18 -10.12
C PHE A 202 12.37 -5.64 -11.58
N ALA A 203 11.17 -5.99 -12.06
CA ALA A 203 10.96 -6.36 -13.46
C ALA A 203 11.27 -5.22 -14.44
N LEU A 204 10.95 -3.98 -14.10
CA LEU A 204 11.23 -2.79 -14.91
C LEU A 204 12.73 -2.64 -15.23
N ARG A 205 13.64 -3.13 -14.39
CA ARG A 205 15.10 -3.09 -14.67
C ARG A 205 15.51 -3.94 -15.88
N ALA A 206 14.67 -4.88 -16.31
CA ALA A 206 14.92 -5.68 -17.50
C ALA A 206 14.50 -4.98 -18.80
N ALA A 207 13.71 -3.90 -18.72
CA ALA A 207 13.31 -3.12 -19.87
C ALA A 207 14.50 -2.32 -20.44
N ILE A 208 14.51 -2.15 -21.75
CA ILE A 208 15.53 -1.33 -22.44
C ILE A 208 15.38 0.13 -22.04
N ASN A 209 14.12 0.61 -21.99
CA ASN A 209 13.80 1.94 -21.47
C ASN A 209 12.56 1.82 -20.55
N PRO A 210 12.76 1.71 -19.22
CA PRO A 210 11.67 1.57 -18.27
C PRO A 210 10.69 2.75 -18.28
N ALA A 211 11.20 3.96 -18.52
CA ALA A 211 10.39 5.17 -18.51
C ALA A 211 9.50 5.26 -19.76
N SER A 212 10.05 5.01 -20.95
CA SER A 212 9.26 4.93 -22.18
C SER A 212 8.21 3.83 -22.13
N LEU A 213 8.52 2.64 -21.60
CA LEU A 213 7.54 1.57 -21.42
C LEU A 213 6.34 2.03 -20.57
N VAL A 214 6.63 2.77 -19.49
CA VAL A 214 5.57 3.32 -18.63
C VAL A 214 4.77 4.39 -19.34
N LEU A 215 5.39 5.27 -20.13
CA LEU A 215 4.67 6.26 -20.94
C LEU A 215 3.78 5.61 -22.01
N GLU A 216 4.27 4.58 -22.70
CA GLU A 216 3.48 3.78 -23.66
C GLU A 216 2.25 3.16 -23.00
N SER A 217 2.37 2.73 -21.73
CA SER A 217 1.24 2.20 -20.96
C SER A 217 0.12 3.23 -20.68
N LEU A 218 0.33 4.52 -20.99
CA LEU A 218 -0.64 5.60 -20.76
C LEU A 218 -1.52 5.89 -21.99
N GLU A 219 -1.24 5.31 -23.17
CA GLU A 219 -1.91 5.65 -24.43
C GLU A 219 -3.44 5.55 -24.36
N ASP A 220 -3.95 4.52 -23.67
CA ASP A 220 -5.39 4.24 -23.56
C ASP A 220 -6.07 4.89 -22.34
N PHE A 221 -5.36 5.71 -21.56
CA PHE A 221 -5.86 6.23 -20.28
C PHE A 221 -7.19 7.02 -20.41
N TYR A 222 -7.32 7.77 -21.50
CA TYR A 222 -8.53 8.52 -21.86
C TYR A 222 -9.28 7.94 -23.07
N ARG A 223 -8.84 6.80 -23.63
CA ARG A 223 -9.49 6.19 -24.78
C ARG A 223 -10.80 5.55 -24.33
N ALA A 224 -11.87 6.34 -24.35
CA ALA A 224 -13.22 5.83 -24.28
C ALA A 224 -13.58 5.25 -25.65
N GLU A 225 -13.60 3.92 -25.79
CA GLU A 225 -14.18 3.31 -26.97
C GLU A 225 -15.63 3.77 -27.12
N SER A 226 -15.87 4.56 -28.17
CA SER A 226 -17.17 5.03 -28.61
C SER A 226 -18.01 3.84 -29.08
N THR A 227 -18.68 3.16 -28.15
CA THR A 227 -19.96 2.43 -28.34
C THR A 227 -20.36 1.61 -27.10
N ASN A 228 -21.63 1.79 -26.70
CA ASN A 228 -22.58 0.84 -26.10
C ASN A 228 -22.50 0.48 -24.59
N THR A 229 -23.48 1.04 -23.85
CA THR A 229 -24.43 0.43 -22.90
C THR A 229 -24.07 -0.91 -22.19
N ASP A 230 -23.20 -0.90 -21.17
CA ASP A 230 -23.31 -1.81 -20.01
C ASP A 230 -22.40 -1.32 -18.87
N GLY A 231 -22.85 -1.37 -17.61
CA GLY A 231 -22.11 -0.91 -16.42
C GLY A 231 -20.83 -1.69 -16.12
N LYS A 232 -20.55 -2.77 -16.86
CA LYS A 232 -19.27 -3.50 -16.85
C LYS A 232 -18.12 -2.74 -17.52
N LYS A 233 -18.41 -1.84 -18.47
CA LYS A 233 -17.38 -1.14 -19.26
C LYS A 233 -16.58 -0.14 -18.42
N ASP A 234 -17.23 0.53 -17.48
CA ASP A 234 -16.59 1.49 -16.57
C ASP A 234 -15.58 0.80 -15.64
N SER A 235 -15.84 -0.45 -15.22
CA SER A 235 -14.91 -1.19 -14.36
C SER A 235 -13.57 -1.49 -15.04
N ASN A 236 -13.58 -1.76 -16.36
CA ASN A 236 -12.38 -2.01 -17.12
C ASN A 236 -11.55 -0.74 -17.31
N LEU A 237 -12.19 0.39 -17.66
CA LEU A 237 -11.52 1.67 -17.78
C LEU A 237 -10.94 2.14 -16.44
N LEU A 238 -11.69 1.99 -15.34
CA LEU A 238 -11.19 2.28 -14.00
C LEU A 238 -10.04 1.35 -13.58
N GLY A 239 -10.07 0.09 -14.03
CA GLY A 239 -8.97 -0.86 -13.86
C GLY A 239 -7.71 -0.40 -14.59
N LEU A 240 -7.85 -0.06 -15.87
CA LEU A 240 -6.78 0.46 -16.72
C LEU A 240 -6.12 1.70 -16.10
N ARG A 241 -6.93 2.69 -15.68
CA ARG A 241 -6.43 3.91 -15.04
C ARG A 241 -5.67 3.63 -13.75
N ARG A 242 -6.16 2.69 -12.92
CA ARG A 242 -5.45 2.25 -11.70
C ARG A 242 -4.12 1.57 -12.05
N THR A 243 -4.08 0.77 -13.11
CA THR A 243 -2.85 0.15 -13.61
C THR A 243 -1.83 1.20 -14.05
N CYS A 244 -2.24 2.18 -14.87
CA CYS A 244 -1.37 3.29 -15.30
C CYS A 244 -0.75 4.03 -14.10
N ILE A 245 -1.57 4.38 -13.10
CA ILE A 245 -1.11 5.02 -11.87
C ILE A 245 -0.10 4.14 -11.13
N MET A 246 -0.42 2.86 -10.95
CA MET A 246 0.46 1.91 -10.28
C MET A 246 1.81 1.78 -11.00
N LEU A 247 1.81 1.75 -12.33
CA LEU A 247 3.04 1.65 -13.13
C LEU A 247 3.94 2.88 -12.95
N MET A 248 3.36 4.09 -12.96
CA MET A 248 4.12 5.32 -12.66
C MET A 248 4.66 5.33 -11.22
N GLU A 249 3.90 4.85 -10.24
CA GLU A 249 4.37 4.74 -8.85
C GLU A 249 5.50 3.71 -8.70
N CYS A 250 5.41 2.58 -9.40
CA CYS A 250 6.46 1.57 -9.43
C CYS A 250 7.73 2.10 -10.12
N LEU A 251 7.59 2.91 -11.18
CA LEU A 251 8.72 3.62 -11.79
C LEU A 251 9.34 4.60 -10.80
N SER A 252 8.54 5.41 -10.11
CA SER A 252 9.04 6.32 -9.06
C SER A 252 9.80 5.58 -7.94
N THR A 253 9.31 4.40 -7.56
CA THR A 253 9.97 3.52 -6.59
C THR A 253 11.31 3.01 -7.13
N LEU A 254 11.36 2.60 -8.40
CA LEU A 254 12.61 2.24 -9.07
C LEU A 254 13.59 3.41 -9.06
N LEU A 255 13.17 4.61 -9.48
CA LEU A 255 14.01 5.80 -9.54
C LEU A 255 14.58 6.17 -8.16
N THR A 256 13.79 6.05 -7.11
CA THR A 256 14.22 6.33 -5.71
C THR A 256 15.27 5.32 -5.23
N SER A 257 15.29 4.10 -5.79
CA SER A 257 16.27 3.07 -5.47
C SER A 257 17.58 3.17 -6.27
N LEU A 258 17.60 3.98 -7.32
CA LEU A 258 18.76 4.22 -8.18
C LEU A 258 19.59 5.40 -7.65
N ASP A 259 20.86 5.48 -8.04
CA ASP A 259 21.64 6.69 -7.85
C ASP A 259 21.23 7.78 -8.87
N LEU A 260 21.64 9.02 -8.61
CA LEU A 260 21.23 10.17 -9.43
C LEU A 260 21.64 10.03 -10.90
N ALA A 261 22.80 9.42 -11.16
CA ALA A 261 23.30 9.19 -12.51
C ALA A 261 22.42 8.20 -13.27
N SER A 262 22.12 7.05 -12.67
CA SER A 262 21.27 6.01 -13.28
C SER A 262 19.82 6.51 -13.43
N ALA A 263 19.30 7.26 -12.46
CA ALA A 263 17.97 7.85 -12.55
C ALA A 263 17.87 8.85 -13.73
N SER A 264 18.92 9.64 -13.97
CA SER A 264 18.99 10.55 -15.12
C SER A 264 19.16 9.83 -16.46
N GLU A 265 19.74 8.62 -16.48
CA GLU A 265 19.81 7.79 -17.68
C GLU A 265 18.44 7.18 -18.01
N VAL A 266 17.62 6.87 -17.00
CA VAL A 266 16.25 6.39 -17.18
C VAL A 266 15.31 7.53 -17.60
N ILE A 267 15.42 8.71 -16.97
CA ILE A 267 14.62 9.90 -17.28
C ILE A 267 15.46 10.87 -18.11
N THR A 268 15.60 10.57 -19.41
CA THR A 268 16.28 11.45 -20.36
C THR A 268 15.42 12.67 -20.72
N GLU A 269 16.01 13.66 -21.39
CA GLU A 269 15.26 14.83 -21.86
C GLU A 269 14.20 14.46 -22.91
N GLU A 270 14.46 13.46 -23.75
CA GLU A 270 13.48 12.93 -24.71
C GLU A 270 12.26 12.33 -23.97
N VAL A 271 12.50 11.57 -22.91
CA VAL A 271 11.44 10.98 -22.07
C VAL A 271 10.63 12.07 -21.37
N LYS A 272 11.28 13.13 -20.88
CA LYS A 272 10.58 14.29 -20.29
C LYS A 272 9.69 14.97 -21.33
N GLU A 273 10.18 15.17 -22.55
CA GLU A 273 9.38 15.79 -23.61
C GLU A 273 8.16 14.94 -23.96
N GLN A 274 8.32 13.62 -24.08
CA GLN A 274 7.18 12.70 -24.27
C GLN A 274 6.16 12.79 -23.12
N ALA A 275 6.64 12.85 -21.87
CA ALA A 275 5.77 13.02 -20.72
C ALA A 275 5.02 14.38 -20.73
N LYS A 276 5.68 15.45 -21.21
CA LYS A 276 5.05 16.77 -21.39
C LYS A 276 3.97 16.73 -22.47
N GLU A 277 4.23 16.09 -23.61
CA GLU A 277 3.22 15.93 -24.67
C GLU A 277 1.95 15.24 -24.15
N ILE A 278 2.12 14.16 -23.38
CA ILE A 278 1.00 13.45 -22.74
C ILE A 278 0.27 14.36 -21.73
N ALA A 279 1.01 15.09 -20.90
CA ALA A 279 0.44 16.01 -19.91
C ALA A 279 -0.38 17.13 -20.58
N GLU A 280 0.13 17.73 -21.65
CA GLU A 280 -0.59 18.75 -22.43
C GLU A 280 -1.85 18.20 -23.10
N GLU A 281 -1.83 16.95 -23.57
CA GLU A 281 -3.03 16.28 -24.09
C GLU A 281 -4.09 16.05 -23.00
N TRP A 282 -3.66 15.87 -21.75
CA TRP A 282 -4.53 15.56 -20.62
C TRP A 282 -5.18 16.80 -20.00
N LYS A 283 -4.53 17.96 -20.02
CA LYS A 283 -5.04 19.23 -19.47
C LYS A 283 -6.50 19.55 -19.82
N PRO A 284 -6.91 19.62 -21.10
CA PRO A 284 -8.30 19.99 -21.43
C PRO A 284 -9.33 18.98 -20.92
N LYS A 285 -8.92 17.72 -20.67
CA LYS A 285 -9.78 16.68 -20.09
C LYS A 285 -9.95 16.85 -18.59
N LEU A 286 -8.97 17.45 -17.91
CA LEU A 286 -9.02 17.81 -16.48
C LEU A 286 -9.88 19.06 -16.24
N ASP A 287 -9.82 20.05 -17.13
CA ASP A 287 -10.65 21.25 -17.04
C ASP A 287 -12.15 20.95 -17.15
N ALA A 288 -12.50 19.84 -17.81
CA ALA A 288 -13.87 19.36 -17.92
C ALA A 288 -14.37 18.61 -16.67
N LEU A 289 -13.50 18.32 -15.70
CA LEU A 289 -13.88 17.63 -14.47
C LEU A 289 -14.54 18.59 -13.48
N ASP A 290 -15.71 18.21 -12.97
CA ASP A 290 -16.35 18.92 -11.88
C ASP A 290 -15.64 18.58 -10.54
N LEU A 291 -15.24 19.62 -9.81
CA LEU A 291 -14.60 19.50 -8.49
C LEU A 291 -15.52 18.76 -7.51
N ASP A 292 -16.83 18.99 -7.59
CA ASP A 292 -17.82 18.48 -6.65
C ASP A 292 -18.15 16.98 -6.88
N ASP A 293 -17.97 16.48 -8.11
CA ASP A 293 -18.27 15.09 -8.47
C ASP A 293 -17.16 14.10 -8.06
N SER A 294 -15.93 14.59 -7.88
CA SER A 294 -14.75 13.74 -7.66
C SER A 294 -14.70 13.05 -6.29
N ASN A 295 -15.45 13.56 -5.30
CA ASN A 295 -15.42 13.13 -3.89
C ASN A 295 -13.98 12.97 -3.33
N GLY A 296 -13.02 13.74 -3.84
CA GLY A 296 -11.61 13.67 -3.45
C GLY A 296 -10.88 12.38 -3.85
N ASN A 297 -11.37 11.62 -4.83
CA ASN A 297 -10.73 10.38 -5.31
C ASN A 297 -10.65 10.26 -6.85
N SER A 298 -10.48 11.37 -7.55
CA SER A 298 -10.31 11.41 -9.01
C SER A 298 -9.06 10.63 -9.46
N LEU A 299 -9.23 9.69 -10.39
CA LEU A 299 -8.11 8.94 -10.97
C LEU A 299 -7.35 9.79 -11.99
N GLU A 300 -8.08 10.61 -12.74
CA GLU A 300 -7.56 11.53 -13.75
C GLU A 300 -6.63 12.56 -13.13
N ALA A 301 -7.08 13.25 -12.08
CA ALA A 301 -6.26 14.22 -11.37
C ALA A 301 -5.04 13.56 -10.71
N HIS A 302 -5.22 12.37 -10.10
CA HIS A 302 -4.11 11.61 -9.52
C HIS A 302 -3.08 11.20 -10.56
N ALA A 303 -3.52 10.65 -11.70
CA ALA A 303 -2.62 10.22 -12.76
C ALA A 303 -1.83 11.39 -13.34
N PHE A 304 -2.47 12.55 -13.55
CA PHE A 304 -1.78 13.74 -14.02
C PHE A 304 -0.71 14.21 -13.04
N LEU A 305 -1.04 14.35 -11.76
CA LEU A 305 -0.07 14.74 -10.72
C LEU A 305 1.06 13.70 -10.61
N GLN A 306 0.74 12.41 -10.67
CA GLN A 306 1.73 11.32 -10.65
C GLN A 306 2.66 11.35 -11.87
N LEU A 307 2.16 11.66 -13.07
CA LEU A 307 2.96 11.84 -14.28
C LEU A 307 3.98 12.96 -14.08
N LEU A 308 3.53 14.14 -13.64
CA LEU A 308 4.42 15.28 -13.43
C LEU A 308 5.51 14.99 -12.40
N ALA A 309 5.16 14.32 -11.30
CA ALA A 309 6.09 13.95 -10.25
C ALA A 309 7.10 12.89 -10.69
N THR A 310 6.63 11.83 -11.34
CA THR A 310 7.46 10.66 -11.71
C THR A 310 8.53 11.05 -12.74
N PHE A 311 8.16 11.89 -13.71
CA PHE A 311 9.05 12.30 -14.79
C PHE A 311 9.78 13.62 -14.52
N GLY A 312 9.54 14.24 -13.35
CA GLY A 312 10.24 15.46 -12.93
C GLY A 312 9.98 16.67 -13.82
N ILE A 313 8.75 16.79 -14.36
CA ILE A 313 8.35 17.85 -15.29
C ILE A 313 7.42 18.89 -14.63
N ALA A 314 7.20 18.81 -13.31
CA ALA A 314 6.29 19.70 -12.59
C ALA A 314 6.64 21.19 -12.70
N SER A 315 7.92 21.54 -12.86
CA SER A 315 8.39 22.93 -13.01
C SER A 315 7.94 23.61 -14.28
N ASP A 316 7.50 22.86 -15.29
CA ASP A 316 6.99 23.38 -16.56
C ASP A 316 5.51 23.79 -16.48
N PHE A 317 4.84 23.53 -15.34
CA PHE A 317 3.40 23.72 -15.16
C PHE A 317 3.11 24.79 -14.11
N ASP A 318 1.97 25.46 -14.25
CA ASP A 318 1.54 26.50 -13.32
C ASP A 318 1.17 25.89 -11.95
N GLU A 319 1.85 26.35 -10.90
CA GLU A 319 1.68 25.82 -9.55
C GLU A 319 0.26 26.04 -8.99
N GLU A 320 -0.43 27.11 -9.40
CA GLU A 320 -1.82 27.37 -8.97
C GLU A 320 -2.79 26.39 -9.64
N GLU A 321 -2.58 26.06 -10.92
CA GLU A 321 -3.31 25.01 -11.61
C GLU A 321 -3.12 23.64 -10.95
N LEU A 322 -1.88 23.29 -10.60
CA LEU A 322 -1.59 22.05 -9.88
C LEU A 322 -2.27 22.01 -8.50
N SER A 323 -2.27 23.15 -7.80
CA SER A 323 -2.92 23.27 -6.48
C SER A 323 -4.44 23.06 -6.55
N ARG A 324 -5.09 23.45 -7.65
CA ARG A 324 -6.54 23.24 -7.83
C ARG A 324 -6.92 21.76 -7.96
N LEU A 325 -6.00 20.89 -8.36
CA LEU A 325 -6.24 19.44 -8.48
C LEU A 325 -6.15 18.70 -7.14
N VAL A 326 -5.51 19.28 -6.13
CA VAL A 326 -5.24 18.63 -4.84
C VAL A 326 -6.53 18.22 -4.10
N PRO A 327 -7.58 19.06 -4.01
CA PRO A 327 -8.85 18.66 -3.41
C PRO A 327 -9.44 17.41 -4.06
N MET A 328 -9.27 17.23 -5.38
CA MET A 328 -9.79 16.09 -6.15
C MET A 328 -9.09 14.76 -5.82
N VAL A 329 -7.92 14.80 -5.16
CA VAL A 329 -7.15 13.60 -4.79
C VAL A 329 -6.98 13.45 -3.27
N SER A 330 -7.60 14.32 -2.48
CA SER A 330 -7.44 14.40 -1.02
C SER A 330 -7.69 13.09 -0.25
N ARG A 331 -8.48 12.14 -0.75
CA ARG A 331 -8.73 10.87 -0.04
C ARG A 331 -7.73 9.76 -0.37
N ARG A 332 -6.75 10.02 -1.25
CA ARG A 332 -5.74 9.02 -1.60
C ARG A 332 -4.56 9.09 -0.65
N ARG A 333 -4.14 7.91 -0.19
CA ARG A 333 -3.02 7.75 0.75
C ARG A 333 -1.72 8.41 0.27
N GLN A 334 -1.50 8.46 -1.04
CA GLN A 334 -0.26 8.96 -1.65
C GLN A 334 -0.25 10.47 -1.89
N THR A 335 -1.36 11.17 -1.63
CA THR A 335 -1.50 12.59 -1.97
C THR A 335 -0.50 13.46 -1.22
N ALA A 336 -0.21 13.17 0.05
CA ALA A 336 0.78 13.91 0.82
C ALA A 336 2.19 13.79 0.21
N ASP A 337 2.63 12.57 -0.09
CA ASP A 337 3.93 12.29 -0.72
C ASP A 337 4.01 12.95 -2.10
N LEU A 338 2.92 12.88 -2.87
CA LEU A 338 2.83 13.47 -4.19
C LEU A 338 2.94 14.99 -4.14
N CYS A 339 2.21 15.65 -3.24
CA CYS A 339 2.31 17.10 -3.03
C CYS A 339 3.72 17.54 -2.61
N ARG A 340 4.45 16.73 -1.83
CA ARG A 340 5.86 17.01 -1.50
C ARG A 340 6.75 16.90 -2.74
N SER A 341 6.60 15.86 -3.55
CA SER A 341 7.38 15.67 -4.78
C SER A 341 7.16 16.78 -5.81
N LEU A 342 5.98 17.38 -5.82
CA LEU A 342 5.60 18.47 -6.72
C LEU A 342 5.94 19.86 -6.18
N GLY A 343 6.48 19.97 -4.97
CA GLY A 343 6.78 21.27 -4.34
C GLY A 343 5.56 22.05 -3.86
N LEU A 344 4.37 21.44 -3.77
CA LEU A 344 3.11 22.10 -3.39
C LEU A 344 2.93 22.25 -1.87
N SER A 345 3.92 21.86 -1.08
CA SER A 345 3.80 21.76 0.39
C SER A 345 3.69 23.11 1.09
N GLU A 346 4.34 24.16 0.57
CA GLU A 346 4.35 25.49 1.19
C GLU A 346 3.00 26.20 1.11
N LYS A 347 2.18 25.90 0.09
CA LYS A 347 0.85 26.50 -0.09
C LYS A 347 -0.26 25.79 0.67
N MET A 348 0.01 24.62 1.23
CA MET A 348 -1.01 23.76 1.86
C MET A 348 -0.58 23.15 3.21
N PRO A 349 -0.02 23.91 4.16
CA PRO A 349 0.42 23.34 5.44
C PRO A 349 -0.76 22.71 6.20
N GLY A 350 -1.94 23.34 6.21
CA GLY A 350 -3.13 22.82 6.89
C GLY A 350 -3.72 21.55 6.28
N LEU A 351 -3.73 21.43 4.95
CA LEU A 351 -4.23 20.24 4.26
C LEU A 351 -3.27 19.06 4.41
N LEU A 352 -1.95 19.27 4.43
CA LEU A 352 -1.00 18.18 4.68
C LEU A 352 -1.18 17.59 6.09
N TYR A 353 -1.40 18.43 7.11
CA TYR A 353 -1.74 17.94 8.45
C TYR A 353 -3.04 17.12 8.45
N GLU A 354 -4.10 17.56 7.77
CA GLU A 354 -5.36 16.80 7.68
C GLU A 354 -5.22 15.50 6.84
N LEU A 355 -4.42 15.51 5.78
CA LEU A 355 -4.15 14.34 4.93
C LEU A 355 -3.32 13.27 5.67
N GLU A 356 -2.41 13.68 6.55
CA GLU A 356 -1.59 12.77 7.38
C GLU A 356 -2.37 12.15 8.54
N HIS A 357 -3.43 12.81 9.04
CA HIS A 357 -4.23 12.33 10.18
C HIS A 357 -5.48 11.52 9.78
N VAL A 358 -5.71 11.31 8.49
CA VAL A 358 -6.82 10.50 7.95
C VAL A 358 -6.40 9.04 7.66
N ILE A 359 -5.14 8.67 7.94
CA ILE A 359 -4.62 7.30 7.76
C ILE A 359 -4.82 6.44 9.01
#